data_AF-A0A7S2GCZ8-F1
#
_entry.id   AF-A0A7S2GCZ8-F1
#
_cell.length_a   1.000
_cell.length_b   1.000
_cell.length_c   1.000
_cell.angle_alpha   90.00
_cell.angle_beta   90.00
_cell.angle_gamma   90.00
#
_symmetry.space_group_name_H-M   'P 1'
#
loop_
_entity.id
_entity.type
_entity.pdbx_description
1 polymer ?
#
loop_
_entity_poly.entity_id
_entity_poly.type
_entity_poly.pdbx_seq_one_letter_code
_entity_poly.pdbx_strand_id
1 'polypeptide(L)'
;LKQLRIGHYLILTTQALCRRLQEDYCEYSCVWTTLWHSHPGLPKWNLKAGDMFLMWAQQWRYIARAMENGYRILRSDTDVYLAEDPYPILRGPLFSRFEMVVQHDFFGAKERPRCDTPAPMQTIDVADRIPSCGRRNPGLALLNIGLVYLRSSPGGGVYAVINGTWARFLERMSGPPSKPPHLGGKVDSQALIDQPFMRSVVNDLAVADSHFVPPKPPGSWAVLPGTVGEVYAPGHGCALRDEAMCMRVATERRKTAFLVQTVQPTRALSLKLRKERVALAPDWLFGRGCLTHLRAPLELLRKARSPAAD
;
A
#
# COMPACT_ATOMS: atom_id res chain seq x y z
N LEU A 1 8.50 1.35 16.35
CA LEU A 1 8.36 0.02 15.71
C LEU A 1 8.19 -1.13 16.70
N LYS A 2 9.13 -1.36 17.64
CA LYS A 2 9.00 -2.39 18.71
C LYS A 2 7.68 -2.31 19.48
N GLN A 3 7.22 -1.09 19.81
CA GLN A 3 5.95 -0.91 20.52
C GLN A 3 4.72 -1.39 19.72
N LEU A 4 4.80 -1.32 18.39
CA LEU A 4 3.80 -1.76 17.43
C LEU A 4 4.01 -3.21 16.98
N ARG A 5 4.87 -3.97 17.68
CA ARG A 5 5.24 -5.36 17.35
C ARG A 5 5.85 -5.53 15.95
N ILE A 6 6.40 -4.46 15.38
CA ILE A 6 7.18 -4.50 14.14
C ILE A 6 8.64 -4.79 14.53
N GLY A 7 8.98 -6.08 14.56
CA GLY A 7 10.30 -6.58 14.99
C GLY A 7 11.33 -6.68 13.87
N HIS A 8 10.89 -6.75 12.61
CA HIS A 8 11.76 -6.86 11.44
C HIS A 8 11.46 -5.70 10.50
N TYR A 9 12.42 -4.79 10.35
CA TYR A 9 12.33 -3.66 9.44
C TYR A 9 13.68 -3.44 8.78
N LEU A 10 13.67 -2.74 7.65
CA LEU A 10 14.86 -2.33 6.92
C LEU A 10 14.69 -0.88 6.53
N ILE A 11 15.69 -0.03 6.83
CA ILE A 11 15.72 1.36 6.41
C ILE A 11 16.61 1.44 5.18
N LEU A 12 16.00 1.62 4.02
CA LEU A 12 16.74 1.79 2.76
C LEU A 12 17.04 3.28 2.54
N THR A 13 18.33 3.65 2.60
CA THR A 13 18.77 5.05 2.50
C THR A 13 20.15 5.18 1.83
N THR A 14 20.72 6.38 1.81
CA THR A 14 22.07 6.66 1.32
C THR A 14 23.13 6.13 2.28
N GLN A 15 24.31 5.79 1.77
CA GLN A 15 25.41 5.27 2.59
C GLN A 15 25.79 6.20 3.75
N ALA A 16 25.87 7.51 3.48
CA ALA A 16 26.24 8.50 4.49
C ALA A 16 25.21 8.56 5.62
N LEU A 17 23.90 8.60 5.29
CA LEU A 17 22.86 8.59 6.32
C LEU A 17 22.84 7.27 7.08
N CYS A 18 23.10 6.16 6.39
CA CYS A 18 23.07 4.84 6.99
C CYS A 18 24.15 4.66 8.05
N ARG A 19 25.39 5.07 7.73
CA ARG A 19 26.49 5.08 8.71
C ARG A 19 26.16 5.94 9.92
N ARG A 20 25.61 7.12 9.69
CA ARG A 20 25.19 8.01 10.78
C ARG A 20 24.09 7.37 11.66
N LEU A 21 23.10 6.70 11.07
CA LEU A 21 22.06 6.00 11.82
C LEU A 21 22.64 4.86 12.69
N GLN A 22 23.65 4.16 12.16
CA GLN A 22 24.33 3.09 12.88
C GLN A 22 25.22 3.63 14.01
N GLU A 23 25.97 4.70 13.76
CA GLU A 23 26.91 5.32 14.69
C GLU A 23 26.19 6.12 15.80
N ASP A 24 25.28 7.02 15.43
CA ASP A 24 24.64 7.96 16.37
C ASP A 24 23.44 7.32 17.11
N TYR A 25 22.76 6.35 16.48
CA TYR A 25 21.46 5.83 16.96
C TYR A 25 21.42 4.30 17.13
N CYS A 26 22.54 3.59 16.91
CA CYS A 26 22.63 2.12 17.01
C CYS A 26 21.57 1.39 16.13
N GLU A 27 21.20 1.98 14.99
CA GLU A 27 20.20 1.40 14.09
C GLU A 27 20.84 0.47 13.06
N TYR A 28 21.01 -0.80 13.43
CA TYR A 28 21.66 -1.80 12.59
C TYR A 28 20.83 -2.24 11.37
N SER A 29 19.53 -1.91 11.33
CA SER A 29 18.62 -2.36 10.27
C SER A 29 18.67 -1.49 9.01
N CYS A 30 19.74 -0.71 8.84
CA CYS A 30 19.89 0.21 7.74
C CYS A 30 20.70 -0.41 6.58
N VAL A 31 20.25 -0.16 5.35
CA VAL A 31 20.85 -0.67 4.11
C VAL A 31 20.97 0.42 3.05
N TRP A 32 21.99 0.32 2.19
CA TRP A 32 22.19 1.18 1.03
C TRP A 32 22.57 0.35 -0.21
N THR A 33 22.58 0.99 -1.37
CA THR A 33 22.90 0.33 -2.64
C THR A 33 23.70 1.22 -3.56
N THR A 34 24.53 0.61 -4.39
CA THR A 34 25.30 1.27 -5.44
C THR A 34 24.58 1.24 -6.80
N LEU A 35 23.34 0.72 -6.85
CA LEU A 35 22.55 0.53 -8.08
C LEU A 35 22.54 1.74 -9.01
N TRP A 36 22.56 2.95 -8.45
CA TRP A 36 22.45 4.19 -9.22
C TRP A 36 23.78 4.87 -9.52
N HIS A 37 24.90 4.48 -8.88
CA HIS A 37 26.14 5.27 -8.90
C HIS A 37 26.67 5.58 -10.32
N SER A 38 26.46 4.66 -11.27
CA SER A 38 26.91 4.79 -12.66
C SER A 38 25.78 4.62 -13.67
N HIS A 39 24.52 4.85 -13.27
CA HIS A 39 23.40 4.63 -14.19
C HIS A 39 23.39 5.71 -15.31
N PRO A 40 23.46 5.32 -16.59
CA PRO A 40 23.79 6.23 -17.70
C PRO A 40 22.75 7.32 -17.95
N GLY A 41 21.53 7.16 -17.46
CA GLY A 41 20.52 8.19 -17.61
C GLY A 41 20.48 9.22 -16.47
N LEU A 42 21.25 9.07 -15.37
CA LEU A 42 21.28 10.09 -14.31
C LEU A 42 21.59 11.50 -14.85
N PRO A 43 22.61 11.70 -15.72
CA PRO A 43 22.88 13.03 -16.27
C PRO A 43 21.73 13.56 -17.13
N LYS A 44 21.05 12.69 -17.89
CA LYS A 44 19.91 13.07 -18.76
C LYS A 44 18.74 13.61 -17.97
N TRP A 45 18.53 13.06 -16.78
CA TRP A 45 17.44 13.44 -15.89
C TRP A 45 17.85 14.51 -14.86
N ASN A 46 19.09 14.98 -14.90
CA ASN A 46 19.68 15.89 -13.91
C ASN A 46 19.56 15.34 -12.48
N LEU A 47 19.81 14.05 -12.31
CA LEU A 47 19.74 13.34 -11.04
C LEU A 47 21.13 12.97 -10.51
N LYS A 48 21.21 12.81 -9.19
CA LYS A 48 22.37 12.27 -8.46
C LYS A 48 21.95 11.02 -7.69
N ALA A 49 22.90 10.12 -7.45
CA ALA A 49 22.66 8.98 -6.57
C ALA A 49 22.19 9.47 -5.19
N GLY A 50 21.10 8.89 -4.69
CA GLY A 50 20.46 9.30 -3.44
C GLY A 50 19.28 10.26 -3.61
N ASP A 51 19.03 10.78 -4.83
CA ASP A 51 17.81 11.55 -5.09
C ASP A 51 16.55 10.70 -4.83
N MET A 52 15.53 11.37 -4.29
CA MET A 52 14.32 10.74 -3.75
C MET A 52 13.61 9.80 -4.75
N PHE A 53 13.51 10.18 -6.02
CA PHE A 53 12.85 9.35 -7.05
C PHE A 53 13.58 8.01 -7.27
N LEU A 54 14.90 8.01 -7.20
CA LEU A 54 15.73 6.80 -7.31
C LEU A 54 15.54 5.91 -6.08
N MET A 55 15.48 6.55 -4.90
CA MET A 55 15.26 5.89 -3.61
C MET A 55 13.88 5.23 -3.52
N TRP A 56 12.83 5.86 -4.04
CA TRP A 56 11.50 5.26 -4.13
C TRP A 56 11.49 4.09 -5.12
N ALA A 57 12.02 4.27 -6.32
CA ALA A 57 12.04 3.24 -7.34
C ALA A 57 12.77 1.97 -6.90
N GLN A 58 13.95 2.11 -6.28
CA GLN A 58 14.71 0.95 -5.82
C GLN A 58 13.99 0.13 -4.74
N GLN A 59 13.11 0.74 -3.93
CA GLN A 59 12.35 -0.01 -2.93
C GLN A 59 11.54 -1.12 -3.62
N TRP A 60 10.92 -0.86 -4.77
CA TRP A 60 10.16 -1.88 -5.50
C TRP A 60 11.00 -3.08 -5.93
N ARG A 61 12.27 -2.85 -6.30
CA ARG A 61 13.22 -3.93 -6.61
C ARG A 61 13.49 -4.80 -5.38
N TYR A 62 13.77 -4.20 -4.22
CA TYR A 62 14.04 -4.94 -2.99
C TYR A 62 12.78 -5.66 -2.47
N ILE A 63 11.62 -5.02 -2.58
CA ILE A 63 10.33 -5.60 -2.24
C ILE A 63 10.04 -6.83 -3.10
N ALA A 64 10.23 -6.75 -4.43
CA ALA A 64 10.07 -7.89 -5.32
C ALA A 64 10.98 -9.06 -4.91
N ARG A 65 12.27 -8.80 -4.64
CA ARG A 65 13.20 -9.81 -4.14
C ARG A 65 12.77 -10.42 -2.81
N ALA A 66 12.26 -9.63 -1.88
CA ALA A 66 11.76 -10.15 -0.61
C ALA A 66 10.51 -11.04 -0.82
N MET A 67 9.61 -10.66 -1.73
CA MET A 67 8.44 -11.47 -2.09
C MET A 67 8.81 -12.78 -2.79
N GLU A 68 9.86 -12.79 -3.63
CA GLU A 68 10.42 -14.03 -4.21
C GLU A 68 10.88 -15.02 -3.12
N ASN A 69 11.35 -14.49 -1.98
CA ASN A 69 11.78 -15.28 -0.82
C ASN A 69 10.62 -15.59 0.15
N GLY A 70 9.36 -15.31 -0.23
CA GLY A 70 8.18 -15.64 0.57
C GLY A 70 7.85 -14.65 1.69
N TYR A 71 8.54 -13.51 1.78
CA TYR A 71 8.23 -12.49 2.79
C TYR A 71 6.95 -11.71 2.45
N ARG A 72 6.21 -11.35 3.49
CA ARG A 72 5.11 -10.36 3.43
C ARG A 72 5.65 -9.01 3.85
N ILE A 73 5.34 -7.97 3.10
CA ILE A 73 6.02 -6.68 3.21
C ILE A 73 5.04 -5.59 3.60
N LEU A 74 5.46 -4.71 4.51
CA LEU A 74 4.84 -3.42 4.75
C LEU A 74 5.86 -2.35 4.35
N ARG A 75 5.61 -1.64 3.23
CA ARG A 75 6.40 -0.50 2.77
C ARG A 75 5.78 0.77 3.31
N SER A 76 6.60 1.67 3.85
CA SER A 76 6.17 2.95 4.39
C SER A 76 7.13 4.05 3.97
N ASP A 77 6.60 5.21 3.57
CA ASP A 77 7.35 6.45 3.53
C ASP A 77 7.76 6.85 4.95
N THR A 78 8.77 7.71 5.04
CA THR A 78 9.31 8.21 6.32
C THR A 78 8.41 9.22 7.02
N ASP A 79 7.43 9.79 6.30
CA ASP A 79 6.45 10.75 6.82
C ASP A 79 5.15 10.08 7.31
N VAL A 80 5.12 8.75 7.37
CA VAL A 80 3.96 7.97 7.81
C VAL A 80 4.02 7.69 9.30
N TYR A 81 2.86 7.78 9.95
CA TYR A 81 2.66 7.41 11.34
C TYR A 81 1.73 6.22 11.45
N LEU A 82 2.09 5.25 12.29
CA LEU A 82 1.26 4.09 12.63
C LEU A 82 0.71 4.26 14.05
N ALA A 83 -0.62 4.38 14.16
CA ALA A 83 -1.30 4.60 15.44
C ALA A 83 -1.47 3.33 16.27
N GLU A 84 -1.51 2.17 15.61
CA GLU A 84 -1.66 0.86 16.21
C GLU A 84 -0.87 -0.17 15.42
N ASP A 85 -0.74 -1.39 15.96
CA ASP A 85 -0.18 -2.52 15.21
C ASP A 85 -1.07 -2.78 13.98
N PRO A 86 -0.56 -2.64 12.75
CA PRO A 86 -1.38 -2.78 11.55
C PRO A 86 -1.68 -4.24 11.21
N TYR A 87 -0.90 -5.22 11.71
CA TYR A 87 -1.02 -6.61 11.28
C TYR A 87 -2.33 -7.28 11.69
N PRO A 88 -2.88 -7.08 12.90
CA PRO A 88 -4.21 -7.58 13.26
C PRO A 88 -5.31 -7.15 12.29
N ILE A 89 -5.21 -5.96 11.72
CA ILE A 89 -6.17 -5.44 10.75
C ILE A 89 -5.89 -6.00 9.35
N LEU A 90 -4.64 -5.90 8.89
CA LEU A 90 -4.23 -6.37 7.56
C LEU A 90 -4.41 -7.89 7.39
N ARG A 91 -4.39 -8.66 8.48
CA ARG A 91 -4.64 -10.10 8.51
C ARG A 91 -6.07 -10.45 8.97
N GLY A 92 -6.86 -9.44 9.38
CA GLY A 92 -8.24 -9.61 9.79
C GLY A 92 -9.15 -9.99 8.61
N PRO A 93 -10.33 -10.58 8.89
CA PRO A 93 -11.24 -11.06 7.84
C PRO A 93 -11.57 -10.04 6.74
N LEU A 94 -11.62 -8.74 7.09
CA LEU A 94 -11.87 -7.67 6.15
C LEU A 94 -10.80 -7.59 5.05
N PHE A 95 -9.51 -7.71 5.39
CA PHE A 95 -8.40 -7.52 4.44
C PHE A 95 -7.65 -8.81 4.07
N SER A 96 -7.91 -9.92 4.77
CA SER A 96 -7.25 -11.21 4.60
C SER A 96 -7.48 -11.87 3.23
N ARG A 97 -8.30 -11.29 2.36
CA ARG A 97 -8.53 -11.70 0.96
C ARG A 97 -7.82 -10.85 -0.11
N PHE A 98 -7.05 -9.83 0.28
CA PHE A 98 -6.32 -8.96 -0.66
C PHE A 98 -4.80 -9.10 -0.53
N GLU A 99 -4.14 -9.39 -1.65
CA GLU A 99 -2.70 -9.55 -1.72
C GLU A 99 -1.94 -8.23 -1.66
N MET A 100 -2.61 -7.13 -2.01
CA MET A 100 -2.10 -5.78 -1.86
C MET A 100 -3.14 -4.89 -1.19
N VAL A 101 -2.71 -4.16 -0.16
CA VAL A 101 -3.53 -3.15 0.51
C VAL A 101 -2.74 -1.84 0.48
N VAL A 102 -3.28 -0.84 -0.20
CA VAL A 102 -2.60 0.44 -0.49
C VAL A 102 -3.53 1.60 -0.21
N GLN A 103 -3.04 2.75 0.23
CA GLN A 103 -3.91 3.88 0.55
C GLN A 103 -4.68 4.40 -0.68
N HIS A 104 -5.97 4.73 -0.50
CA HIS A 104 -6.73 5.49 -1.49
C HIS A 104 -6.38 6.99 -1.39
N ASP A 105 -5.94 7.59 -2.49
CA ASP A 105 -5.69 9.03 -2.60
C ASP A 105 -6.99 9.78 -2.91
N PHE A 106 -7.63 10.26 -1.84
CA PHE A 106 -8.85 11.06 -1.92
C PHE A 106 -8.62 12.52 -2.32
N PHE A 107 -7.39 13.02 -2.33
CA PHE A 107 -7.15 14.43 -2.67
C PHE A 107 -7.33 14.69 -4.17
N GLY A 108 -7.06 13.69 -5.01
CA GLY A 108 -7.39 13.77 -6.43
C GLY A 108 -8.70 13.06 -6.82
N ALA A 109 -9.23 12.17 -5.98
CA ALA A 109 -10.52 11.52 -6.22
C ALA A 109 -11.65 12.43 -5.71
N LYS A 110 -12.47 12.97 -6.60
CA LYS A 110 -13.54 13.92 -6.27
C LYS A 110 -14.61 13.33 -5.31
N GLU A 111 -14.69 12.01 -5.17
CA GLU A 111 -15.68 11.33 -4.35
C GLU A 111 -15.12 10.11 -3.61
N ARG A 112 -15.52 9.96 -2.34
CA ARG A 112 -15.26 8.75 -1.54
C ARG A 112 -16.16 7.60 -2.03
N PRO A 113 -15.68 6.35 -2.05
CA PRO A 113 -16.54 5.20 -2.35
C PRO A 113 -17.66 5.10 -1.32
N ARG A 114 -18.87 4.79 -1.77
CA ARG A 114 -20.07 4.66 -0.94
C ARG A 114 -20.91 3.47 -1.37
N CYS A 115 -21.60 2.88 -0.40
CA CYS A 115 -22.59 1.84 -0.59
C CYS A 115 -23.93 2.41 -0.13
N ASP A 116 -24.81 2.69 -1.08
CA ASP A 116 -26.11 3.31 -0.78
C ASP A 116 -27.14 2.29 -0.29
N THR A 117 -26.91 1.01 -0.59
CA THR A 117 -27.66 -0.10 -0.05
C THR A 117 -26.81 -0.75 1.04
N PRO A 118 -27.31 -0.92 2.28
CA PRO A 118 -26.62 -1.76 3.25
C PRO A 118 -26.50 -3.14 2.63
N ALA A 119 -25.28 -3.60 2.37
CA ALA A 119 -25.10 -5.01 2.06
C ALA A 119 -25.64 -5.79 3.27
N PRO A 120 -26.51 -6.80 3.06
CA PRO A 120 -26.97 -7.62 4.17
C PRO A 120 -25.75 -8.13 4.91
N MET A 121 -25.78 -8.05 6.24
CA MET A 121 -24.71 -8.49 7.12
C MET A 121 -24.59 -10.01 6.95
N GLN A 122 -23.88 -10.46 5.92
CA GLN A 122 -23.62 -11.86 5.72
C GLN A 122 -22.46 -12.22 6.61
N THR A 123 -22.75 -13.04 7.62
CA THR A 123 -21.76 -13.96 8.18
C THR A 123 -21.10 -14.65 6.99
N ILE A 124 -19.79 -14.47 6.83
CA ILE A 124 -19.02 -15.04 5.74
C ILE A 124 -19.07 -16.55 5.90
N ASP A 125 -20.07 -17.18 5.30
CA ASP A 125 -20.25 -18.61 5.33
C ASP A 125 -19.67 -19.19 4.03
N VAL A 126 -18.47 -19.77 4.16
CA VAL A 126 -17.83 -20.83 3.35
C VAL A 126 -17.76 -20.69 1.82
N ALA A 127 -18.41 -19.73 1.17
CA ALA A 127 -18.34 -19.53 -0.26
C ALA A 127 -17.26 -18.50 -0.62
N ASP A 128 -16.44 -18.82 -1.63
CA ASP A 128 -15.43 -17.95 -2.27
C ASP A 128 -15.97 -16.62 -2.84
N ARG A 129 -17.20 -16.23 -2.53
CA ARG A 129 -17.86 -15.02 -3.01
C ARG A 129 -17.53 -13.82 -2.14
N ILE A 130 -17.42 -12.66 -2.79
CA ILE A 130 -17.10 -11.37 -2.17
C ILE A 130 -18.28 -10.42 -2.46
N PRO A 131 -19.11 -10.08 -1.46
CA PRO A 131 -20.22 -9.17 -1.68
C PRO A 131 -19.67 -7.78 -1.99
N SER A 132 -20.21 -7.17 -3.04
CA SER A 132 -19.92 -5.79 -3.45
C SER A 132 -21.21 -4.98 -3.45
N CYS A 133 -21.08 -3.66 -3.47
CA CYS A 133 -22.22 -2.75 -3.39
C CYS A 133 -22.95 -2.57 -4.73
N GLY A 134 -22.63 -3.37 -5.76
CA GLY A 134 -23.15 -3.22 -7.13
C GLY A 134 -22.68 -1.96 -7.86
N ARG A 135 -22.07 -1.01 -7.14
CA ARG A 135 -21.44 0.19 -7.68
C ARG A 135 -20.05 -0.09 -8.22
N ARG A 136 -19.70 0.67 -9.26
CA ARG A 136 -18.44 0.56 -9.98
C ARG A 136 -17.79 1.93 -10.02
N ASN A 137 -16.48 1.97 -9.86
CA ASN A 137 -15.69 3.16 -10.10
C ASN A 137 -14.88 2.96 -11.40
N PRO A 138 -15.15 3.76 -12.45
CA PRO A 138 -14.47 3.62 -13.73
C PRO A 138 -13.01 4.09 -13.61
N GLY A 139 -12.06 3.14 -13.61
CA GLY A 139 -10.63 3.27 -13.98
C GLY A 139 -9.74 4.35 -13.36
N LEU A 140 -10.28 5.27 -12.56
CA LEU A 140 -9.62 6.53 -12.14
C LEU A 140 -9.29 6.56 -10.66
N ALA A 141 -9.42 5.43 -9.96
CA ALA A 141 -9.08 5.35 -8.56
C ALA A 141 -7.58 5.65 -8.38
N LEU A 142 -7.30 6.63 -7.54
CA LEU A 142 -5.95 7.10 -7.31
C LEU A 142 -5.36 6.31 -6.15
N LEU A 143 -4.37 5.46 -6.40
CA LEU A 143 -3.60 4.84 -5.32
C LEU A 143 -2.55 5.83 -4.79
N ASN A 144 -2.35 5.85 -3.47
CA ASN A 144 -1.23 6.47 -2.77
C ASN A 144 -0.31 5.38 -2.24
N ILE A 145 0.94 5.39 -2.70
CA ILE A 145 1.92 4.34 -2.37
C ILE A 145 2.69 4.60 -1.08
N GLY A 146 2.37 5.66 -0.35
CA GLY A 146 3.03 6.05 0.90
C GLY A 146 3.02 4.96 1.96
N LEU A 147 1.98 4.13 1.97
CA LEU A 147 1.89 2.94 2.80
C LEU A 147 1.27 1.79 1.99
N VAL A 148 2.01 0.69 1.85
CA VAL A 148 1.60 -0.47 1.05
C VAL A 148 1.90 -1.76 1.80
N TYR A 149 0.88 -2.58 2.01
CA TYR A 149 1.04 -3.97 2.46
C TYR A 149 0.96 -4.93 1.27
N LEU A 150 1.85 -5.92 1.24
CA LEU A 150 2.03 -6.86 0.13
C LEU A 150 2.21 -8.29 0.64
N ARG A 151 1.53 -9.23 0.01
CA ARG A 151 1.73 -10.68 0.16
C ARG A 151 1.42 -11.39 -1.15
N SER A 152 2.45 -11.63 -1.93
CA SER A 152 2.34 -12.32 -3.22
C SER A 152 3.67 -13.01 -3.49
N SER A 153 3.73 -13.77 -4.56
CA SER A 153 4.91 -14.54 -4.98
C SER A 153 4.97 -14.62 -6.50
N PRO A 154 6.09 -15.09 -7.09
CA PRO A 154 6.20 -15.24 -8.53
C PRO A 154 4.98 -15.94 -9.17
N GLY A 155 4.52 -15.37 -10.28
CA GLY A 155 3.28 -15.77 -10.96
C GLY A 155 1.99 -15.11 -10.42
N GLY A 156 2.07 -14.36 -9.31
CA GLY A 156 0.95 -13.58 -8.78
C GLY A 156 0.74 -12.23 -9.47
N GLY A 157 -0.51 -11.76 -9.54
CA GLY A 157 -0.87 -10.47 -10.10
C GLY A 157 -0.24 -9.27 -9.39
N VAL A 158 -0.22 -9.27 -8.05
CA VAL A 158 0.41 -8.21 -7.25
C VAL A 158 1.93 -8.24 -7.43
N TYR A 159 2.55 -9.42 -7.48
CA TYR A 159 3.97 -9.54 -7.81
C TYR A 159 4.29 -8.90 -9.18
N ALA A 160 3.43 -9.13 -10.18
CA ALA A 160 3.55 -8.49 -11.49
C ALA A 160 3.33 -6.97 -11.44
N VAL A 161 2.46 -6.46 -10.55
CA VAL A 161 2.31 -5.02 -10.30
C VAL A 161 3.62 -4.41 -9.81
N ILE A 162 4.27 -5.01 -8.81
CA ILE A 162 5.53 -4.49 -8.25
C ILE A 162 6.65 -4.50 -9.30
N ASN A 163 6.83 -5.62 -10.00
CA ASN A 163 7.84 -5.71 -11.05
C ASN A 163 7.56 -4.79 -12.24
N GLY A 164 6.28 -4.67 -12.64
CA GLY A 164 5.88 -3.75 -13.72
C GLY A 164 6.11 -2.29 -13.34
N THR A 165 5.91 -1.93 -12.07
CA THR A 165 6.17 -0.56 -11.56
C THR A 165 7.66 -0.23 -11.70
N TRP A 166 8.52 -1.14 -11.26
CA TRP A 166 9.98 -1.01 -11.42
C TRP A 166 10.40 -0.95 -12.89
N ALA A 167 9.85 -1.83 -13.74
CA ALA A 167 10.18 -1.88 -15.16
C ALA A 167 9.81 -0.57 -15.87
N ARG A 168 8.63 0.00 -15.59
CA ARG A 168 8.22 1.31 -16.15
C ARG A 168 9.08 2.46 -15.68
N PHE A 169 9.51 2.45 -14.42
CA PHE A 169 10.48 3.43 -13.95
C PHE A 169 11.76 3.36 -14.78
N LEU A 170 12.33 2.16 -14.96
CA LEU A 170 13.55 1.98 -15.75
C LEU A 170 13.38 2.36 -17.22
N GLU A 171 12.23 2.04 -17.81
CA GLU A 171 11.88 2.43 -19.18
C GLU A 171 11.83 3.95 -19.29
N ARG A 172 11.11 4.62 -18.39
CA ARG A 172 11.01 6.08 -18.37
C ARG A 172 12.38 6.73 -18.22
N MET A 173 13.17 6.21 -17.28
CA MET A 173 14.51 6.66 -16.94
C MET A 173 15.49 6.49 -18.12
N SER A 174 15.35 5.41 -18.91
CA SER A 174 16.18 5.16 -20.10
C SER A 174 15.79 6.01 -21.31
N GLY A 175 14.52 6.43 -21.39
CA GLY A 175 13.98 7.26 -22.45
C GLY A 175 14.37 8.75 -22.38
N PRO A 176 13.83 9.59 -23.29
CA PRO A 176 14.06 11.02 -23.28
C PRO A 176 13.44 11.69 -22.05
N PRO A 177 14.14 12.64 -21.40
CA PRO A 177 13.64 13.33 -20.22
C PRO A 177 12.42 14.20 -20.53
N SER A 178 11.51 14.32 -19.55
CA SER A 178 10.39 15.25 -19.62
C SER A 178 10.89 16.71 -19.62
N LYS A 179 10.44 17.52 -20.57
CA LYS A 179 10.76 18.97 -20.65
C LYS A 179 9.49 19.76 -20.98
N PRO A 180 8.56 19.90 -20.03
CA PRO A 180 7.31 20.60 -20.29
C PRO A 180 7.56 22.11 -20.55
N PRO A 181 6.75 22.77 -21.40
CA PRO A 181 7.00 24.15 -21.83
C PRO A 181 7.14 25.17 -20.67
N HIS A 182 6.37 24.99 -19.59
CA HIS A 182 6.37 25.88 -18.43
C HIS A 182 7.68 25.86 -17.62
N LEU A 183 8.58 24.90 -17.87
CA LEU A 183 9.90 24.82 -17.23
C LEU A 183 11.02 25.42 -18.10
N GLY A 184 10.70 26.04 -19.24
CA GLY A 184 11.69 26.75 -20.06
C GLY A 184 12.84 25.86 -20.53
N GLY A 185 12.54 24.61 -20.91
CA GLY A 185 13.53 23.64 -21.38
C GLY A 185 14.27 22.87 -20.27
N LYS A 186 14.02 23.15 -18.99
CA LYS A 186 14.53 22.36 -17.87
C LYS A 186 13.87 20.98 -17.82
N VAL A 187 14.62 20.02 -17.30
CA VAL A 187 14.14 18.65 -17.10
C VAL A 187 13.19 18.60 -15.89
N ASP A 188 12.02 18.00 -16.09
CA ASP A 188 11.08 17.67 -15.03
C ASP A 188 11.37 16.27 -14.48
N SER A 189 12.09 16.20 -13.36
CA SER A 189 12.34 14.94 -12.65
C SER A 189 11.08 14.38 -11.97
N GLN A 190 10.02 15.18 -11.75
CA GLN A 190 8.77 14.68 -11.16
C GLN A 190 8.05 13.70 -12.07
N ALA A 191 8.36 13.70 -13.37
CA ALA A 191 7.89 12.68 -14.30
C ALA A 191 8.44 11.26 -14.00
N LEU A 192 9.33 11.12 -13.01
CA LEU A 192 9.81 9.84 -12.47
C LEU A 192 9.14 9.44 -11.14
N ILE A 193 8.14 10.18 -10.67
CA ILE A 193 7.29 9.71 -9.56
C ILE A 193 6.70 8.35 -9.96
N ASP A 194 6.78 7.39 -9.05
CA ASP A 194 6.46 5.98 -9.24
C ASP A 194 4.97 5.65 -9.05
N GLN A 195 4.24 6.49 -8.31
CA GLN A 195 2.79 6.36 -8.10
C GLN A 195 1.99 6.26 -9.43
N PRO A 196 2.20 7.13 -10.44
CA PRO A 196 1.60 6.98 -11.77
C PRO A 196 1.95 5.65 -12.46
N PHE A 197 3.18 5.16 -12.33
CA PHE A 197 3.59 3.90 -12.95
C PHE A 197 2.83 2.73 -12.33
N MET A 198 2.77 2.65 -11.00
CA MET A 198 2.03 1.59 -10.31
C MET A 198 0.55 1.62 -10.69
N ARG A 199 -0.06 2.80 -10.74
CA ARG A 199 -1.46 2.96 -11.16
C ARG A 199 -1.71 2.40 -12.56
N SER A 200 -0.84 2.76 -13.51
CA SER A 200 -1.01 2.26 -14.87
C SER A 200 -0.78 0.75 -14.95
N VAL A 201 0.15 0.18 -14.19
CA VAL A 201 0.34 -1.29 -14.17
C VAL A 201 -0.88 -2.00 -13.59
N VAL A 202 -1.47 -1.49 -12.50
CA VAL A 202 -2.71 -2.04 -11.94
C VAL A 202 -3.85 -2.01 -12.96
N ASN A 203 -3.96 -0.92 -13.72
CA ASN A 203 -4.96 -0.79 -14.77
C ASN A 203 -4.72 -1.74 -15.94
N ASP A 204 -3.48 -1.88 -16.40
CA ASP A 204 -3.14 -2.75 -17.54
C ASP A 204 -3.28 -4.25 -17.20
N LEU A 205 -3.06 -4.62 -15.93
CA LEU A 205 -3.24 -5.99 -15.45
C LEU A 205 -4.66 -6.29 -14.96
N ALA A 206 -5.58 -5.32 -15.05
CA ALA A 206 -6.94 -5.45 -14.55
C ALA A 206 -7.75 -6.50 -15.32
N VAL A 207 -8.33 -7.46 -14.61
CA VAL A 207 -9.16 -8.52 -15.22
C VAL A 207 -10.55 -8.60 -14.59
N ALA A 208 -11.45 -9.33 -15.24
CA ALA A 208 -12.74 -9.70 -14.67
C ALA A 208 -12.59 -10.68 -13.50
N ASP A 209 -13.49 -10.58 -12.53
CA ASP A 209 -13.54 -11.48 -11.38
C ASP A 209 -14.99 -11.83 -11.01
N SER A 210 -15.34 -13.10 -11.21
CA SER A 210 -16.65 -13.69 -10.97
C SER A 210 -16.90 -14.03 -9.50
N HIS A 211 -15.90 -13.93 -8.63
CA HIS A 211 -16.07 -14.10 -7.20
C HIS A 211 -16.83 -12.92 -6.57
N PHE A 212 -16.77 -11.73 -7.19
CA PHE A 212 -17.58 -10.61 -6.72
C PHE A 212 -19.06 -10.83 -7.03
N VAL A 213 -19.92 -10.37 -6.12
CA VAL A 213 -21.37 -10.38 -6.33
C VAL A 213 -21.88 -8.94 -6.21
N PRO A 214 -22.41 -8.34 -7.31
CA PRO A 214 -22.35 -8.84 -8.69
C PRO A 214 -20.91 -8.95 -9.25
N PRO A 215 -20.69 -9.74 -10.33
CA PRO A 215 -19.38 -9.90 -10.93
C PRO A 215 -18.72 -8.58 -11.34
N LYS A 216 -17.41 -8.49 -11.13
CA LYS A 216 -16.59 -7.32 -11.48
C LYS A 216 -16.09 -7.45 -12.92
N PRO A 217 -16.41 -6.51 -13.84
CA PRO A 217 -15.86 -6.53 -15.20
C PRO A 217 -14.40 -6.05 -15.23
N PRO A 218 -13.67 -6.26 -16.35
CA PRO A 218 -12.31 -5.73 -16.49
C PRO A 218 -12.33 -4.19 -16.48
N GLY A 219 -11.20 -3.56 -16.10
CA GLY A 219 -11.04 -2.10 -16.15
C GLY A 219 -11.87 -1.27 -15.16
N SER A 220 -12.67 -1.88 -14.29
CA SER A 220 -13.44 -1.18 -13.26
C SER A 220 -13.13 -1.70 -11.86
N TRP A 221 -13.12 -0.78 -10.89
CA TRP A 221 -12.98 -1.11 -9.48
C TRP A 221 -14.34 -1.50 -8.90
N ALA A 222 -14.38 -2.60 -8.14
CA ALA A 222 -15.54 -2.96 -7.33
C ALA A 222 -15.56 -2.12 -6.04
N VAL A 223 -16.75 -1.72 -5.60
CA VAL A 223 -16.94 -1.06 -4.30
C VAL A 223 -17.39 -2.09 -3.28
N LEU A 224 -16.64 -2.24 -2.18
CA LEU A 224 -16.95 -3.15 -1.08
C LEU A 224 -17.38 -2.35 0.15
N PRO A 225 -18.36 -2.84 0.92
CA PRO A 225 -18.75 -2.21 2.18
C PRO A 225 -17.74 -2.56 3.28
N GLY A 226 -17.56 -1.67 4.26
CA GLY A 226 -16.73 -1.95 5.44
C GLY A 226 -17.28 -3.07 6.34
N THR A 227 -18.54 -3.50 6.10
CA THR A 227 -19.20 -4.61 6.78
C THR A 227 -18.95 -5.98 6.16
N VAL A 228 -18.17 -6.07 5.07
CA VAL A 228 -17.89 -7.35 4.38
C VAL A 228 -17.07 -8.34 5.20
N GLY A 229 -16.49 -7.91 6.32
CA GLY A 229 -15.80 -8.76 7.27
C GLY A 229 -15.40 -8.01 8.52
N GLU A 230 -15.06 -8.76 9.57
CA GLU A 230 -14.51 -8.18 10.79
C GLU A 230 -13.15 -7.51 10.53
N VAL A 231 -12.94 -6.38 11.20
CA VAL A 231 -11.73 -5.56 11.01
C VAL A 231 -10.50 -6.28 11.56
N TYR A 232 -10.61 -6.86 12.75
CA TYR A 232 -9.49 -7.47 13.46
C TYR A 232 -9.48 -8.99 13.29
N ALA A 233 -8.28 -9.58 13.27
CA ALA A 233 -8.09 -11.02 13.36
C ALA A 233 -8.64 -11.58 14.68
N PRO A 234 -9.03 -12.88 14.73
CA PRO A 234 -9.45 -13.52 15.97
C PRO A 234 -8.44 -13.33 17.11
N GLY A 235 -8.94 -13.11 18.32
CA GLY A 235 -8.12 -12.85 19.51
C GLY A 235 -7.46 -11.46 19.54
N HIS A 236 -7.77 -10.58 18.59
CA HIS A 236 -7.31 -9.20 18.56
C HIS A 236 -8.50 -8.25 18.58
N GLY A 237 -8.27 -7.06 19.12
CA GLY A 237 -9.29 -6.01 19.21
C GLY A 237 -8.68 -4.63 19.05
N CYS A 238 -9.52 -3.64 19.26
CA CYS A 238 -9.11 -2.25 19.25
C CYS A 238 -8.04 -1.96 20.30
N ALA A 239 -6.99 -1.23 19.90
CA ALA A 239 -5.85 -0.92 20.75
C ALA A 239 -6.09 0.25 21.73
N LEU A 240 -7.24 0.93 21.66
CA LEU A 240 -7.56 2.01 22.59
C LEU A 240 -7.96 1.44 23.96
N ARG A 241 -7.57 2.11 25.04
CA ARG A 241 -7.96 1.73 26.41
C ARG A 241 -9.45 1.94 26.72
N ASP A 242 -10.07 2.89 26.03
CA ASP A 242 -11.48 3.24 26.23
C ASP A 242 -12.36 2.39 25.31
N GLU A 243 -13.12 1.47 25.91
CA GLU A 243 -14.02 0.55 25.22
C GLU A 243 -15.13 1.28 24.44
N ALA A 244 -15.67 2.37 24.99
CA ALA A 244 -16.68 3.18 24.31
C ALA A 244 -16.09 3.86 23.07
N MET A 245 -14.84 4.35 23.15
CA MET A 245 -14.14 4.84 21.96
C MET A 245 -13.84 3.73 20.95
N CYS A 246 -13.48 2.53 21.40
CA CYS A 246 -13.31 1.39 20.50
C CYS A 246 -14.58 1.05 19.74
N MET A 247 -15.75 1.06 20.40
CA MET A 247 -17.04 0.84 19.75
C MET A 247 -17.39 1.93 18.74
N ARG A 248 -17.07 3.20 19.04
CA ARG A 248 -17.25 4.32 18.10
C ARG A 248 -16.36 4.17 16.87
N VAL A 249 -15.08 3.86 17.06
CA VAL A 249 -14.13 3.62 15.95
C VAL A 249 -14.61 2.45 15.09
N ALA A 250 -15.02 1.33 15.70
CA ALA A 250 -15.54 0.17 14.97
C ALA A 250 -16.77 0.54 14.13
N THR A 251 -17.67 1.36 14.67
CA THR A 251 -18.86 1.85 13.97
C THR A 251 -18.49 2.69 12.74
N GLU A 252 -17.53 3.61 12.86
CA GLU A 252 -17.09 4.43 11.72
C GLU A 252 -16.36 3.61 10.65
N ARG A 253 -15.54 2.63 11.06
CA ARG A 253 -14.86 1.72 10.13
C ARG A 253 -15.86 0.93 9.30
N ARG A 254 -16.92 0.40 9.91
CA ARG A 254 -17.98 -0.36 9.24
C ARG A 254 -18.74 0.45 8.19
N LYS A 255 -18.89 1.76 8.39
CA LYS A 255 -19.56 2.66 7.42
C LYS A 255 -18.71 2.93 6.17
N THR A 256 -17.40 2.70 6.24
CA THR A 256 -16.48 3.13 5.18
C THR A 256 -16.35 2.07 4.10
N ALA A 257 -16.87 2.35 2.92
CA ALA A 257 -16.66 1.51 1.74
C ALA A 257 -15.23 1.70 1.20
N PHE A 258 -14.77 0.74 0.39
CA PHE A 258 -13.44 0.79 -0.21
C PHE A 258 -13.43 0.15 -1.60
N LEU A 259 -12.38 0.42 -2.37
CA LEU A 259 -12.27 -0.02 -3.77
C LEU A 259 -11.39 -1.25 -3.87
N VAL A 260 -11.76 -2.19 -4.75
CA VAL A 260 -10.98 -3.40 -5.02
C VAL A 260 -10.84 -3.64 -6.51
N GLN A 261 -9.65 -4.08 -6.92
CA GLN A 261 -9.33 -4.50 -8.28
C GLN A 261 -8.71 -5.89 -8.28
N THR A 262 -9.08 -6.71 -9.27
CA THR A 262 -8.43 -8.00 -9.54
C THR A 262 -7.41 -7.82 -10.65
N VAL A 263 -6.18 -8.23 -10.40
CA VAL A 263 -5.04 -8.16 -11.32
C VAL A 263 -4.54 -9.56 -11.68
N GLN A 264 -4.10 -9.74 -12.91
CA GLN A 264 -3.51 -10.99 -13.39
C GLN A 264 -2.32 -10.69 -14.30
N PRO A 265 -1.18 -11.39 -14.13
CA PRO A 265 -0.05 -11.24 -15.05
C PRO A 265 -0.42 -11.71 -16.47
N THR A 266 0.16 -11.09 -17.49
CA THR A 266 -0.10 -11.40 -18.91
C THR A 266 0.89 -12.39 -19.52
N ARG A 267 2.05 -12.60 -18.91
CA ARG A 267 3.09 -13.56 -19.35
C ARG A 267 3.72 -14.28 -18.17
N ALA A 268 3.96 -15.58 -18.31
CA ALA A 268 4.98 -16.30 -17.55
C ALA A 268 5.71 -17.28 -18.45
N LEU A 269 7.03 -17.30 -18.35
CA LEU A 269 7.88 -18.22 -19.11
C LEU A 269 7.97 -19.62 -18.48
N SER A 270 7.21 -19.92 -17.41
CA SER A 270 7.19 -21.24 -16.75
C SER A 270 6.27 -21.37 -15.52
N LEU A 271 5.67 -20.29 -15.03
CA LEU A 271 4.92 -20.29 -13.75
C LEU A 271 3.40 -20.29 -13.95
N LYS A 272 2.68 -20.97 -13.04
CA LYS A 272 1.21 -20.89 -12.95
C LYS A 272 0.80 -19.47 -12.57
N LEU A 273 0.14 -18.79 -13.52
CA LEU A 273 -0.39 -17.45 -13.34
C LEU A 273 -1.58 -17.46 -12.39
N ARG A 274 -1.59 -16.54 -11.41
CA ARG A 274 -2.65 -16.42 -10.41
C ARG A 274 -3.25 -15.01 -10.43
N LYS A 275 -4.58 -14.97 -10.35
CA LYS A 275 -5.33 -13.74 -10.07
C LYS A 275 -5.11 -13.37 -8.62
N GLU A 276 -4.85 -12.10 -8.37
CA GLU A 276 -4.68 -11.53 -7.04
C GLU A 276 -5.42 -10.20 -6.97
N ARG A 277 -5.65 -9.70 -5.77
CA ARG A 277 -6.55 -8.56 -5.52
C ARG A 277 -5.81 -7.43 -4.82
N VAL A 278 -6.06 -6.23 -5.31
CA VAL A 278 -5.58 -4.96 -4.79
C VAL A 278 -6.75 -4.25 -4.13
N ALA A 279 -6.64 -3.94 -2.84
CA ALA A 279 -7.59 -3.09 -2.13
C ALA A 279 -7.00 -1.69 -1.94
N LEU A 280 -7.77 -0.67 -2.32
CA LEU A 280 -7.51 0.70 -1.90
C LEU A 280 -8.09 0.88 -0.52
N ALA A 281 -7.21 0.85 0.47
CA ALA A 281 -7.54 0.98 1.86
C ALA A 281 -8.32 2.27 2.14
N PRO A 282 -9.30 2.20 3.05
CA PRO A 282 -9.97 3.39 3.56
C PRO A 282 -8.99 4.28 4.34
N ASP A 283 -9.33 5.57 4.44
CA ASP A 283 -8.50 6.60 5.08
C ASP A 283 -8.21 6.33 6.56
N TRP A 284 -9.11 5.64 7.27
CA TRP A 284 -8.88 5.26 8.66
C TRP A 284 -7.81 4.18 8.85
N LEU A 285 -7.49 3.38 7.81
CA LEU A 285 -6.47 2.33 7.90
C LEU A 285 -5.07 2.93 7.80
N PHE A 286 -4.89 3.88 6.87
CA PHE A 286 -3.63 4.56 6.59
C PHE A 286 -3.86 6.06 6.72
N GLY A 287 -3.89 6.53 7.97
CA GLY A 287 -4.28 7.89 8.30
C GLY A 287 -3.31 8.94 7.77
N ARG A 288 -3.76 9.76 6.82
CA ARG A 288 -3.44 11.21 6.80
C ARG A 288 -4.59 12.06 7.40
N GLY A 289 -5.75 11.45 7.73
CA GLY A 289 -7.02 12.17 7.92
C GLY A 289 -7.80 11.94 9.21
N CYS A 290 -7.35 11.11 10.16
CA CYS A 290 -8.04 10.94 11.46
C CYS A 290 -7.16 11.23 12.69
N LEU A 291 -5.99 11.85 12.51
CA LEU A 291 -5.09 12.21 13.62
C LEU A 291 -4.65 13.69 13.60
N THR A 292 -5.23 14.52 12.74
CA THR A 292 -5.05 15.98 12.84
C THR A 292 -5.61 16.55 14.16
N HIS A 293 -6.42 15.77 14.90
CA HIS A 293 -6.88 16.10 16.25
C HIS A 293 -5.97 15.61 17.38
N LEU A 294 -4.91 14.86 17.08
CA LEU A 294 -4.02 14.30 18.09
C LEU A 294 -2.64 14.95 17.99
N ARG A 295 -2.56 16.19 18.50
CA ARG A 295 -1.35 16.99 18.67
C ARG A 295 -0.31 16.37 19.64
N ALA A 296 -0.55 15.16 20.16
CA ALA A 296 0.35 14.49 21.10
C ALA A 296 0.33 12.94 20.96
N PRO A 297 0.86 12.37 19.86
CA PRO A 297 0.96 10.91 19.68
C PRO A 297 1.75 10.21 20.79
N LEU A 298 2.71 10.91 21.41
CA LEU A 298 3.46 10.44 22.59
C LEU A 298 2.58 10.23 23.83
N GLU A 299 1.54 11.04 24.03
CA GLU A 299 0.60 10.84 25.14
C GLU A 299 -0.29 9.63 24.94
N LEU A 300 -0.71 9.34 23.70
CA LEU A 300 -1.48 8.14 23.39
C LEU A 300 -0.65 6.87 23.59
N LEU A 301 0.63 6.86 23.18
CA LEU A 301 1.52 5.73 23.43
C LEU A 301 1.80 5.52 24.92
N ARG A 302 1.96 6.60 25.69
CA ARG A 302 2.05 6.53 27.17
C ARG A 302 0.75 6.03 27.80
N LYS A 303 -0.39 6.41 27.24
CA LYS A 303 -1.72 5.88 27.60
C LYS A 303 -2.05 4.55 26.94
N ALA A 304 -1.16 3.91 26.16
CA ALA A 304 -1.43 2.63 25.51
C ALA A 304 -0.64 1.48 26.15
N ARG A 305 0.32 1.75 27.05
CA ARG A 305 1.11 0.70 27.73
C ARG A 305 1.23 0.93 29.24
N SER A 306 0.54 0.07 29.97
CA SER A 306 1.10 -0.67 31.10
C SER A 306 0.54 -2.09 30.96
N PRO A 307 1.36 -3.14 30.88
CA PRO A 307 0.90 -4.47 31.23
C PRO A 307 0.50 -4.43 32.72
N ALA A 308 -0.63 -5.04 33.07
CA ALA A 308 -0.80 -5.50 34.43
C ALA A 308 0.38 -6.43 34.73
N ALA A 309 1.15 -6.08 35.76
CA ALA A 309 2.07 -7.00 36.38
C ALA A 309 1.19 -8.00 37.15
N ASP A 310 1.15 -9.24 36.68
CA ASP A 310 0.95 -10.43 37.48
C ASP A 310 2.23 -11.27 37.36
#